data_AF-U2LST3-F1
#
_entry.id   AF-U2LST3-F1
#
_cell.length_a   1.000
_cell.length_b   1.000
_cell.length_c   1.000
_cell.angle_alpha   90.00
_cell.angle_beta   90.00
_cell.angle_gamma   90.00
#
_symmetry.space_group_name_H-M   'P 1'
#
loop_
_entity.id
_entity.type
_entity.pdbx_description
1 polymer ?
#
loop_
_entity_poly.entity_id
_entity_poly.type
_entity_poly.pdbx_seq_one_letter_code
_entity_poly.pdbx_strand_id
1 'polypeptide(L)'
;MRDFLCSDPNDMYSDVLAERVRFFKEDEKGVAAMCKVMEEIYNDGIAIGEVRGEVRGEIRGAETERIKSIKNLISSLGITAEAAMDALKIAKAYQPKYLALL
;
A
#
# COMPACT_ATOMS: atom_id res chain seq x y z
N MET A 1 -20.28 -10.50 -20.18
CA MET A 1 -20.25 -9.89 -21.52
C MET A 1 -18.93 -10.28 -22.18
N ARG A 2 -18.95 -10.85 -23.40
CA ARG A 2 -17.79 -11.45 -24.08
C ARG A 2 -16.72 -10.40 -24.44
N ASP A 3 -17.14 -9.29 -25.04
CA ASP A 3 -16.23 -8.31 -25.65
C ASP A 3 -15.29 -7.62 -24.64
N PHE A 4 -15.75 -7.35 -23.41
CA PHE A 4 -14.89 -6.75 -22.37
C PHE A 4 -13.75 -7.66 -21.88
N LEU A 5 -13.83 -8.96 -22.17
CA LEU A 5 -12.78 -9.94 -21.90
C LEU A 5 -12.02 -10.34 -23.16
N CYS A 6 -12.42 -9.81 -24.32
CA CYS A 6 -11.76 -10.05 -25.59
C CYS A 6 -10.64 -9.03 -25.76
N SER A 7 -9.44 -9.49 -26.14
CA SER A 7 -8.29 -8.62 -26.38
C SER A 7 -8.05 -8.38 -27.87
N ASP A 8 -8.49 -9.27 -28.74
CA ASP A 8 -8.30 -9.14 -30.19
C ASP A 8 -9.51 -8.39 -30.77
N PRO A 9 -9.32 -7.22 -31.43
CA PRO A 9 -10.42 -6.50 -32.03
C PRO A 9 -11.15 -7.30 -33.13
N ASN A 10 -10.51 -8.29 -33.77
CA ASN A 10 -11.13 -9.12 -34.81
C ASN A 10 -12.10 -10.17 -34.24
N ASP A 11 -11.99 -10.49 -32.95
CA ASP A 11 -12.83 -11.49 -32.25
C ASP A 11 -13.98 -10.85 -31.47
N MET A 12 -14.13 -9.51 -31.52
CA MET A 12 -15.19 -8.77 -30.84
C MET A 12 -16.49 -8.79 -31.65
N TYR A 13 -17.63 -8.87 -30.97
CA TYR A 13 -18.95 -8.82 -31.62
C TYR A 13 -19.45 -7.39 -31.84
N SER A 14 -19.03 -6.44 -31.01
CA SER A 14 -19.36 -5.03 -31.16
C SER A 14 -18.34 -4.33 -32.04
N ASP A 15 -18.78 -3.88 -33.22
CA ASP A 15 -17.95 -3.11 -34.17
C ASP A 15 -17.38 -1.84 -33.53
N VAL A 16 -18.16 -1.17 -32.67
CA VAL A 16 -17.72 0.05 -31.96
C VAL A 16 -16.57 -0.25 -31.00
N LEU A 17 -16.62 -1.38 -30.29
CA LEU A 17 -15.55 -1.78 -29.39
C LEU A 17 -14.32 -2.26 -30.18
N ALA A 18 -14.53 -3.03 -31.24
CA ALA A 18 -13.48 -3.51 -32.13
C ALA A 18 -12.67 -2.34 -32.71
N GLU A 19 -13.34 -1.33 -33.25
CA GLU A 19 -12.71 -0.13 -33.82
C GLU A 19 -11.89 0.62 -32.76
N ARG A 20 -12.46 0.82 -31.56
CA ARG A 20 -11.79 1.55 -30.50
C ARG A 20 -10.56 0.82 -29.96
N VAL A 21 -10.65 -0.50 -29.83
CA VAL A 21 -9.54 -1.35 -29.39
C VAL A 21 -8.44 -1.39 -30.45
N ARG A 22 -8.82 -1.45 -31.73
CA ARG A 22 -7.86 -1.36 -32.83
C ARG A 22 -7.11 -0.03 -32.82
N PHE A 23 -7.81 1.08 -32.63
CA PHE A 23 -7.17 2.39 -32.48
C PHE A 23 -6.11 2.39 -31.37
N PHE A 24 -6.43 1.93 -30.17
CA PHE A 24 -5.47 1.97 -29.06
C PHE A 24 -4.33 0.94 -29.15
N LYS A 25 -4.46 -0.10 -29.98
CA LYS A 25 -3.47 -1.18 -30.09
C LYS A 25 -2.62 -1.14 -31.36
N GLU A 26 -3.15 -0.59 -32.45
CA GLU A 26 -2.55 -0.67 -33.78
C GLU A 26 -2.30 0.71 -34.41
N ASP A 27 -3.14 1.72 -34.13
CA ASP A 27 -2.93 3.07 -34.66
C ASP A 27 -1.85 3.80 -33.86
N GLU A 28 -0.87 4.40 -34.55
CA GLU A 28 0.28 5.07 -33.90
C GLU A 28 -0.15 6.14 -32.89
N LYS A 29 -1.20 6.91 -33.18
CA LYS A 29 -1.68 7.97 -32.25
C LYS A 29 -2.40 7.36 -31.06
N GLY A 30 -3.19 6.31 -31.29
CA GLY A 30 -3.87 5.60 -30.22
C GLY A 30 -2.89 4.87 -29.29
N VAL A 31 -1.89 4.20 -29.86
CA VAL A 31 -0.79 3.57 -29.11
C VAL A 31 -0.02 4.62 -28.30
N ALA A 32 0.36 5.75 -28.91
CA ALA A 32 1.06 6.83 -28.20
C ALA A 32 0.25 7.39 -27.02
N ALA A 33 -1.07 7.57 -27.21
CA ALA A 33 -1.95 8.00 -26.13
C ALA A 33 -2.02 6.97 -25.00
N MET A 34 -2.12 5.68 -25.33
CA MET A 34 -2.15 4.59 -24.34
C MET A 34 -0.83 4.47 -23.58
N CYS A 35 0.31 4.54 -24.28
CA CYS A 35 1.64 4.53 -23.68
C CYS A 35 1.81 5.67 -22.67
N LYS A 36 1.40 6.89 -23.03
CA LYS A 36 1.46 8.05 -22.13
C LYS A 36 0.64 7.83 -20.87
N VAL A 37 -0.59 7.36 -21.00
CA VAL A 37 -1.46 7.08 -19.83
C VAL A 37 -0.85 5.99 -18.94
N MET A 38 -0.26 4.95 -19.53
CA MET A 38 0.41 3.90 -18.75
C MET A 38 1.65 4.42 -18.02
N GLU A 39 2.41 5.32 -18.64
CA GLU A 39 3.55 5.98 -18.00
C GLU A 39 3.11 6.86 -16.82
N GLU A 40 2.03 7.64 -16.99
CA GLU A 40 1.43 8.43 -15.91
C GLU A 40 0.99 7.54 -14.75
N ILE A 41 0.25 6.45 -15.02
CA ILE A 41 -0.19 5.49 -14.00
C ILE A 41 1.01 4.86 -13.29
N TYR A 42 2.07 4.52 -14.02
CA TYR A 42 3.28 3.94 -13.44
C TYR A 42 3.98 4.92 -12.49
N ASN A 43 4.17 6.16 -12.93
CA ASN A 43 4.81 7.21 -12.14
C ASN A 43 3.98 7.58 -10.90
N ASP A 44 2.66 7.70 -11.05
CA ASP A 44 1.74 7.90 -9.92
C ASP A 44 1.81 6.72 -8.95
N GLY A 45 1.88 5.49 -9.48
CA GLY A 45 2.05 4.28 -8.69
C GLY A 45 3.33 4.28 -7.84
N ILE A 46 4.45 4.74 -8.42
CA ILE A 46 5.72 4.92 -7.69
C ILE A 46 5.54 5.96 -6.59
N ALA A 47 5.06 7.16 -6.92
CA ALA A 47 4.93 8.25 -5.96
C ALA A 47 4.01 7.88 -4.78
N ILE A 48 2.87 7.24 -5.07
CA ILE A 48 1.95 6.71 -4.04
C ILE A 48 2.64 5.62 -3.21
N GLY A 49 3.42 4.76 -3.87
CA GLY A 49 4.18 3.68 -3.23
C GLY A 49 5.20 4.21 -2.22
N GLU A 50 5.97 5.23 -2.60
CA GLU A 50 6.97 5.88 -1.75
C GLU A 50 6.32 6.52 -0.52
N VAL A 51 5.30 7.37 -0.72
CA VAL A 51 4.60 8.05 0.39
C VAL A 51 3.95 7.04 1.35
N ARG A 52 3.28 6.01 0.81
CA ARG A 52 2.69 4.96 1.65
C ARG A 52 3.76 4.13 2.37
N GLY A 53 4.88 3.89 1.71
CA GLY A 53 6.03 3.16 2.25
C GLY A 53 6.65 3.88 3.43
N GLU A 54 6.90 5.18 3.28
CA GLU A 54 7.45 6.06 4.32
C GLU A 54 6.53 6.12 5.54
N VAL A 55 5.26 6.48 5.36
CA VAL A 55 4.29 6.57 6.47
C VAL A 55 4.14 5.23 7.20
N ARG A 56 4.05 4.12 6.47
CA ARG A 56 3.97 2.79 7.07
C ARG A 56 5.26 2.41 7.79
N GLY A 57 6.41 2.82 7.25
CA GLY A 57 7.73 2.61 7.84
C GLY A 57 7.86 3.36 9.17
N GLU A 58 7.48 4.63 9.21
CA GLU A 58 7.50 5.45 10.42
C GLU A 58 6.61 4.88 11.53
N ILE A 59 5.36 4.53 11.20
CA ILE A 59 4.42 3.95 12.17
C ILE A 59 4.96 2.64 12.73
N ARG A 60 5.44 1.74 11.85
CA ARG A 60 6.02 0.46 12.28
C ARG A 60 7.27 0.66 13.13
N GLY A 61 8.16 1.56 12.71
CA GLY A 61 9.39 1.90 13.42
C GLY A 61 9.08 2.41 14.83
N ALA A 62 8.17 3.37 14.95
CA ALA A 62 7.73 3.91 16.22
C ALA A 62 7.12 2.83 17.13
N GLU A 63 6.31 1.92 16.58
CA GLU A 63 5.73 0.80 17.34
C GLU A 63 6.79 -0.20 17.81
N THR A 64 7.74 -0.56 16.95
CA THR A 64 8.84 -1.48 17.31
C THR A 64 9.75 -0.88 18.38
N GLU A 65 10.11 0.40 18.28
CA GLU A 65 10.91 1.09 19.28
C GLU A 65 10.15 1.24 20.61
N ARG A 66 8.82 1.42 20.56
CA ARG A 66 7.97 1.43 21.76
C ARG A 66 8.05 0.09 22.49
N ILE A 67 7.89 -1.02 21.77
CA ILE A 67 7.97 -2.38 22.34
C ILE A 67 9.36 -2.66 22.91
N LYS A 68 10.41 -2.30 22.17
CA LYS A 68 11.79 -2.44 22.62
C LYS A 68 12.05 -1.65 23.91
N SER A 69 11.54 -0.43 23.99
CA SER A 69 11.61 0.39 25.20
C SER A 69 10.90 -0.26 26.40
N ILE A 70 9.71 -0.84 26.19
CA ILE A 70 8.99 -1.59 27.23
C ILE A 70 9.82 -2.79 27.69
N LYS A 71 10.32 -3.62 26.75
CA LYS A 71 11.16 -4.79 27.07
C LYS A 71 12.41 -4.40 27.86
N ASN A 72 13.08 -3.30 27.46
CA ASN A 72 14.25 -2.80 28.16
C ASN A 72 13.93 -2.39 29.60
N LEU A 73 12.81 -1.72 29.85
CA LEU A 73 12.39 -1.34 31.21
C LEU A 73 12.08 -2.57 32.07
N ILE A 74 11.38 -3.56 31.51
CA ILE A 74 11.10 -4.82 32.22
C ILE A 74 12.43 -5.51 32.60
N SER A 75 13.37 -5.65 31.66
CA SER A 75 14.64 -6.33 31.92
C SER A 75 15.57 -5.56 32.85
N SER A 76 15.62 -4.23 32.76
CA SER A 76 16.56 -3.41 33.54
C SER A 76 16.06 -3.07 34.94
N LEU A 77 14.75 -2.87 35.11
CA LEU A 77 14.15 -2.45 36.38
C LEU A 77 13.37 -3.57 37.08
N GLY A 78 13.16 -4.72 36.42
CA GLY A 78 12.41 -5.85 36.98
C GLY A 78 10.92 -5.54 37.22
N ILE A 79 10.39 -4.52 36.55
CA ILE A 79 8.99 -4.09 36.69
C ILE A 79 8.07 -4.84 35.72
N THR A 80 6.76 -4.83 35.98
CA THR A 80 5.77 -5.45 35.09
C THR A 80 5.62 -4.69 33.77
N ALA A 81 5.04 -5.35 32.76
CA ALA A 81 4.77 -4.73 31.47
C ALA A 81 3.84 -3.51 31.59
N GLU A 82 2.82 -3.60 32.44
CA GLU A 82 1.89 -2.50 32.71
C GLU A 82 2.58 -1.32 33.40
N ALA A 83 3.44 -1.59 34.38
CA ALA A 83 4.22 -0.55 35.05
C ALA A 83 5.22 0.12 34.09
N ALA A 84 5.86 -0.64 33.21
CA ALA A 84 6.73 -0.10 32.16
C ALA A 84 5.94 0.76 31.16
N MET A 85 4.75 0.33 30.77
CA MET A 85 3.86 1.11 29.89
C MET A 85 3.36 2.39 30.56
N ASP A 86 3.02 2.34 31.84
CA ASP A 86 2.64 3.51 32.64
C ASP A 86 3.81 4.49 32.80
N ALA A 87 5.04 3.99 33.02
CA ALA A 87 6.25 4.82 33.05
C ALA A 87 6.52 5.51 31.70
N LEU A 88 6.22 4.84 30.59
CA LEU A 88 6.27 5.42 29.23
C LEU A 88 5.05 6.27 28.87
N LYS A 89 4.14 6.52 29.83
CA LYS A 89 2.90 7.28 29.67
C LYS A 89 2.04 6.80 28.49
N ILE A 90 2.00 5.48 28.27
CA ILE A 90 1.13 4.87 27.25
C ILE A 90 -0.30 4.88 27.79
N ALA A 91 -1.22 5.52 27.08
CA ALA A 91 -2.61 5.57 27.49
C ALA A 91 -3.21 4.15 27.59
N LYS A 92 -4.06 3.92 28.61
CA LYS A 92 -4.63 2.61 28.94
C LYS A 92 -5.35 1.95 27.76
N ALA A 93 -5.96 2.73 26.86
CA ALA A 93 -6.61 2.23 25.65
C ALA A 93 -5.67 1.48 24.69
N TYR A 94 -4.37 1.83 24.68
CA TYR A 94 -3.38 1.21 23.79
C TYR A 94 -2.55 0.12 24.46
N GLN A 95 -2.60 -0.02 25.79
CA GLN A 95 -1.83 -1.02 26.52
C GLN A 95 -2.16 -2.47 26.10
N PRO A 96 -3.43 -2.86 25.85
CA PRO A 96 -3.75 -4.21 25.39
C PRO A 96 -3.05 -4.59 24.08
N LYS A 97 -2.87 -3.62 23.16
CA LYS A 97 -2.15 -3.84 21.91
C LYS A 97 -0.70 -4.24 22.15
N TYR A 98 0.00 -3.53 23.02
CA TYR A 98 1.41 -3.81 23.31
C TYR A 98 1.56 -5.06 24.17
N LEU A 99 0.64 -5.30 25.11
CA LEU A 99 0.63 -6.51 25.94
C LEU A 99 0.58 -7.79 25.09
N ALA A 100 -0.22 -7.79 24.01
CA ALA A 100 -0.31 -8.92 23.09
C ALA A 100 0.97 -9.17 22.27
N LEU A 101 1.90 -8.21 22.25
CA LEU A 101 3.12 -8.24 21.44
C LEU A 101 4.41 -8.40 22.28
N LEU A 102 4.30 -8.39 23.61
CA LEU A 102 5.43 -8.50 24.53
C LEU A 102 5.80 -9.95 24.78
#